data_AF-A0AAJ0LL17-F1
#
_entry.id   AF-A0AAJ0LL17-F1
#
_cell.length_a   1.000
_cell.length_b   1.000
_cell.length_c   1.000
_cell.angle_alpha   90.00
_cell.angle_beta   90.00
_cell.angle_gamma   90.00
#
_symmetry.space_group_name_H-M   'P 1'
#
loop_
_entity.id
_entity.type
_entity.pdbx_description
1 polymer ?
#
loop_
_entity_poly.entity_id
_entity_poly.type
_entity_poly.pdbx_seq_one_letter_code
_entity_poly.pdbx_strand_id
1 'polypeptide(L)'
;MHGSGIGDALLALLQQGETVQTPSEQGPDAAVTSSSWSMPQIERFPAQITIKNNTPSRVVVLGLRLEPYTESDGMVNEATYDRLANYLAKHARLGGWDHSTGVQVTHDSED
;
A
#
# COMPACT_ATOMS: atom_id res chain seq x y z
N MET A 1 47.97 -35.31 -4.96
CA MET A 1 47.20 -36.34 -4.22
C MET A 1 46.14 -35.59 -3.45
N HIS A 2 44.89 -35.63 -3.94
CA HIS A 2 43.76 -36.36 -3.30
C HIS A 2 43.64 -36.04 -1.80
N GLY A 3 42.53 -35.52 -1.26
CA GLY A 3 41.21 -35.25 -1.80
C GLY A 3 40.23 -35.04 -0.64
N SER A 4 39.06 -34.48 -0.98
CA SER A 4 37.73 -34.68 -0.37
C SER A 4 37.47 -34.33 1.10
N GLY A 5 36.34 -33.66 1.33
CA GLY A 5 35.72 -33.61 2.65
C GLY A 5 34.43 -32.80 2.78
N ILE A 6 33.62 -32.65 1.72
CA ILE A 6 32.23 -32.17 1.83
C ILE A 6 31.45 -33.33 2.47
N GLY A 7 31.53 -33.47 3.79
CA GLY A 7 30.99 -34.61 4.54
C GLY A 7 30.59 -34.30 5.98
N ASP A 8 31.22 -33.32 6.63
CA ASP A 8 30.87 -32.93 8.00
C ASP A 8 29.71 -31.92 8.10
N ALA A 9 29.33 -31.28 6.99
CA ALA A 9 28.32 -30.23 6.95
C ALA A 9 26.88 -30.72 7.20
N LEU A 10 26.62 -32.03 7.23
CA LEU A 10 25.27 -32.59 7.35
C LEU A 10 25.01 -33.35 8.67
N LEU A 11 26.03 -33.63 9.48
CA LEU A 11 25.86 -34.42 10.71
C LEU A 11 25.69 -33.57 11.98
N ALA A 12 26.12 -32.30 11.97
CA ALA A 12 25.89 -31.36 13.08
C ALA A 12 24.45 -30.83 13.14
N LEU A 13 23.62 -31.11 12.11
CA LEU A 13 22.25 -30.62 11.98
C LEU A 13 21.20 -31.44 12.78
N LEU A 14 21.57 -32.52 13.47
CA LEU A 14 20.58 -33.47 14.00
C LEU A 14 20.78 -33.94 15.46
N GLN A 15 21.78 -33.46 16.20
CA GLN A 15 22.01 -33.93 17.56
C GLN A 15 22.16 -32.78 18.55
N GLN A 16 21.02 -32.21 18.94
CA GLN A 16 20.57 -32.07 20.33
C GLN A 16 19.65 -30.85 20.46
N GLY A 17 18.39 -31.08 20.08
CA GLY A 17 17.31 -30.31 20.68
C GLY A 17 17.11 -30.78 22.12
N GLU A 18 17.26 -29.87 23.08
CA GLU A 18 16.42 -29.80 24.27
C GLU A 18 16.40 -28.35 24.80
N THR A 19 15.33 -27.65 24.40
CA THR A 19 14.63 -26.49 24.99
C THR A 19 15.24 -25.71 26.18
N VAL A 20 15.26 -24.36 26.09
CA VAL A 20 14.38 -23.40 26.82
C VAL A 20 14.93 -21.94 26.80
N GLN A 21 14.18 -21.07 26.11
CA GLN A 21 13.85 -19.63 26.34
C GLN A 21 14.83 -18.45 26.12
N THR A 22 14.42 -17.61 25.15
CA THR A 22 14.78 -16.25 24.67
C THR A 22 14.37 -15.11 25.64
N PRO A 23 14.72 -13.80 25.48
CA PRO A 23 14.80 -13.00 24.22
C PRO A 23 16.01 -12.04 24.07
N SER A 24 16.64 -11.99 22.88
CA SER A 24 16.32 -11.12 21.74
C SER A 24 16.43 -9.62 22.02
N GLU A 25 17.67 -9.11 22.06
CA GLU A 25 17.95 -7.71 21.71
C GLU A 25 17.94 -7.59 20.17
N GLN A 26 16.73 -7.60 19.61
CA GLN A 26 16.47 -7.01 18.30
C GLN A 26 16.13 -5.55 18.57
N GLY A 27 17.08 -4.65 18.28
CA GLY A 27 16.74 -3.24 18.10
C GLY A 27 15.54 -3.12 17.17
N PRO A 28 14.63 -2.17 17.39
CA PRO A 28 13.36 -2.14 16.68
C PRO A 28 13.68 -2.05 15.19
N ASP A 29 13.45 -3.17 14.49
CA ASP A 29 13.10 -3.17 13.09
C ASP A 29 11.91 -2.24 13.04
N ALA A 30 12.17 -0.97 12.69
CA ALA A 30 11.13 0.03 12.58
C ALA A 30 10.21 -0.51 11.52
N ALA A 31 9.14 -1.17 11.95
CA ALA A 31 8.11 -1.70 11.09
C ALA A 31 7.77 -0.56 10.16
N VAL A 32 8.21 -0.67 8.90
CA VAL A 32 7.84 0.29 7.86
C VAL A 32 6.36 0.06 7.74
N THR A 33 5.58 0.83 8.51
CA THR A 33 4.14 0.83 8.44
C THR A 33 3.84 1.39 7.06
N SER A 34 3.74 0.52 6.06
CA SER A 34 3.28 0.89 4.73
C SER A 34 1.97 1.61 4.93
N SER A 35 2.00 2.94 4.82
CA SER A 35 0.88 3.77 5.23
C SER A 35 -0.26 3.43 4.29
N SER A 36 -1.34 2.88 4.86
CA SER A 36 -2.43 2.31 4.08
C SER A 36 -3.11 3.39 3.23
N TRP A 37 -3.60 3.00 2.05
CA TRP A 37 -4.41 3.86 1.22
C TRP A 37 -5.67 4.31 1.98
N SER A 38 -6.05 5.58 1.84
CA SER A 38 -7.25 6.13 2.48
C SER A 38 -7.91 7.23 1.65
N MET A 39 -9.19 7.50 1.95
CA MET A 39 -9.99 8.54 1.33
C MET A 39 -10.01 9.77 2.26
N PRO A 40 -9.86 11.02 1.74
CA PRO A 40 -9.97 12.19 2.59
C PRO A 40 -11.35 12.28 3.25
N GLN A 41 -11.44 12.91 4.42
CA GLN A 41 -12.74 13.22 5.03
C GLN A 41 -13.21 14.57 4.49
N ILE A 42 -14.47 14.66 4.08
CA ILE A 42 -15.09 15.88 3.55
C ILE A 42 -16.37 16.14 4.34
N GLU A 43 -16.45 17.30 4.99
CA GLU A 43 -17.58 17.64 5.86
C GLU A 43 -18.75 18.30 5.12
N ARG A 44 -18.49 18.90 3.96
CA ARG A 44 -19.47 19.69 3.20
C ARG A 44 -19.44 19.33 1.73
N PHE A 45 -20.62 19.18 1.14
CA PHE A 45 -20.81 18.93 -0.29
C PHE A 45 -21.69 20.03 -0.92
N PRO A 46 -21.52 20.34 -2.22
CA PRO A 46 -20.54 19.76 -3.12
C PRO A 46 -19.12 20.23 -2.82
N ALA A 47 -18.13 19.36 -3.05
CA ALA A 47 -16.73 19.61 -2.76
C ALA A 47 -15.89 19.55 -4.02
N GLN A 48 -14.89 20.42 -4.11
CA GLN A 48 -13.85 20.34 -5.14
C GLN A 48 -12.84 19.28 -4.70
N ILE A 49 -12.60 18.28 -5.54
CA ILE A 49 -11.57 17.27 -5.32
C ILE A 49 -10.60 17.22 -6.48
N THR A 50 -9.40 16.72 -6.21
CA THR A 50 -8.39 16.37 -7.22
C THR A 50 -8.18 14.87 -7.16
N ILE A 51 -8.26 14.20 -8.30
CA ILE A 51 -7.99 12.77 -8.44
C ILE A 51 -6.69 12.60 -9.22
N LYS A 52 -5.70 11.96 -8.62
CA LYS A 52 -4.36 11.78 -9.19
C LYS A 52 -4.06 10.30 -9.43
N ASN A 53 -3.61 9.95 -10.62
CA ASN A 53 -3.14 8.60 -10.93
C ASN A 53 -1.62 8.48 -10.73
N ASN A 54 -1.16 7.93 -9.61
CA ASN A 54 0.27 7.70 -9.34
C ASN A 54 0.77 6.35 -9.86
N THR A 55 0.15 5.80 -10.91
CA THR A 55 0.56 4.52 -11.51
C THR A 55 1.15 4.71 -12.91
N PRO A 56 2.03 3.80 -13.38
CA PRO A 56 2.55 3.82 -14.75
C PRO A 56 1.51 3.42 -15.80
N SER A 57 0.29 3.05 -15.37
CA SER A 57 -0.78 2.56 -16.22
C SER A 57 -1.92 3.56 -16.28
N ARG A 58 -2.65 3.54 -17.39
CA ARG A 58 -3.92 4.27 -17.48
C ARG A 58 -4.95 3.65 -16.53
N VAL A 59 -5.68 4.48 -15.81
CA VAL A 59 -6.76 4.06 -14.91
C VAL A 59 -8.07 4.73 -15.34
N VAL A 60 -9.18 4.00 -15.25
CA VAL A 60 -10.53 4.54 -15.48
C VAL A 60 -11.29 4.51 -14.17
N VAL A 61 -11.63 5.67 -13.62
CA VAL A 61 -12.33 5.84 -12.34
C VAL A 61 -13.74 6.35 -12.63
N LEU A 62 -14.75 5.50 -12.47
CA LEU A 62 -16.16 5.86 -12.70
C LEU A 62 -16.43 6.56 -14.06
N GLY A 63 -15.68 6.19 -15.11
CA GLY A 63 -15.77 6.79 -16.44
C GLY A 63 -14.78 7.94 -16.70
N LEU A 64 -14.15 8.50 -15.66
CA LEU A 64 -13.02 9.42 -15.80
C LEU A 64 -11.77 8.63 -16.20
N ARG A 65 -11.18 8.98 -17.33
CA ARG A 65 -9.94 8.37 -17.81
C ARG A 65 -8.75 9.21 -17.37
N LEU A 66 -7.89 8.62 -16.54
CA LEU A 66 -6.65 9.21 -16.06
C LEU A 66 -5.48 8.54 -16.76
N GLU A 67 -4.68 9.32 -17.48
CA GLU A 67 -3.42 8.85 -18.05
C GLU A 67 -2.38 8.63 -16.92
N PRO A 68 -1.26 7.94 -17.19
CA PRO A 68 -0.22 7.71 -16.18
C PRO A 68 0.31 9.04 -15.62
N TYR A 69 0.43 9.13 -14.29
CA TYR A 69 0.99 10.29 -13.58
C TYR A 69 0.28 11.63 -13.83
N THR A 70 -1.00 11.59 -14.23
CA THR A 70 -1.84 12.79 -14.41
C THR A 70 -2.85 12.96 -13.28
N GLU A 71 -3.34 14.17 -13.12
CA GLU A 71 -4.42 14.52 -12.21
C GLU A 71 -5.60 15.18 -12.95
N SER A 72 -6.75 15.14 -12.31
CA SER A 72 -7.97 15.79 -12.78
C SER A 72 -8.75 16.33 -11.61
N ASP A 73 -9.19 17.57 -11.75
CA ASP A 73 -10.02 18.26 -10.77
C ASP A 73 -11.50 18.10 -11.11
N GLY A 74 -12.36 18.09 -10.10
CA GLY A 74 -13.80 18.07 -10.30
C GLY A 74 -14.62 18.35 -9.04
N MET A 75 -15.82 18.90 -9.25
CA MET A 75 -16.83 19.03 -8.21
C MET A 75 -17.60 17.72 -8.04
N VAL A 76 -17.71 17.24 -6.81
CA VAL A 76 -18.47 16.04 -6.47
C VAL A 76 -19.53 16.35 -5.42
N ASN A 77 -20.69 15.71 -5.55
CA ASN A 77 -21.68 15.65 -4.47
C ASN A 77 -21.41 14.41 -3.59
N GLU A 78 -22.09 14.34 -2.45
CA GLU A 78 -21.95 13.26 -1.46
C GLU A 78 -22.16 11.87 -2.09
N ALA A 79 -23.23 11.68 -2.87
CA ALA A 79 -23.54 10.40 -3.49
C ALA A 79 -22.46 9.93 -4.51
N THR A 80 -21.88 10.86 -5.27
CA THR A 80 -20.75 10.55 -6.17
C THR A 80 -19.49 10.26 -5.38
N TYR A 81 -19.25 11.00 -4.28
CA TYR A 81 -18.10 10.79 -3.40
C TYR A 81 -18.13 9.40 -2.75
N ASP A 82 -19.28 8.96 -2.24
CA ASP A 82 -19.44 7.63 -1.65
C ASP A 82 -19.18 6.51 -2.67
N ARG A 83 -19.65 6.69 -3.92
CA ARG A 83 -19.38 5.75 -5.00
C ARG A 83 -17.89 5.72 -5.34
N LEU A 84 -17.25 6.89 -5.37
CA LEU A 84 -15.82 7.02 -5.62
C LEU A 84 -15.01 6.33 -4.52
N ALA A 85 -15.36 6.57 -3.26
CA ALA A 85 -14.71 5.96 -2.10
C ALA A 85 -14.80 4.43 -2.12
N ASN A 86 -16.00 3.89 -2.35
CA ASN A 86 -16.19 2.44 -2.47
C ASN A 86 -15.42 1.84 -3.66
N TYR A 87 -15.43 2.52 -4.81
CA TYR A 87 -14.71 2.07 -6.00
C TYR A 87 -13.20 2.04 -5.74
N LEU A 88 -12.62 3.13 -5.24
CA LEU A 88 -11.19 3.24 -5.04
C LEU A 88 -10.69 2.35 -3.90
N ALA A 89 -11.42 2.22 -2.79
CA ALA A 89 -11.04 1.32 -1.70
C ALA A 89 -10.93 -0.15 -2.15
N LYS A 90 -11.85 -0.60 -3.02
CA LYS A 90 -11.79 -1.95 -3.60
C LYS A 90 -10.54 -2.12 -4.48
N HIS A 91 -10.21 -1.12 -5.30
CA HIS A 91 -9.03 -1.17 -6.17
C HIS A 91 -7.73 -1.07 -5.38
N ALA A 92 -7.68 -0.23 -4.34
CA ALA A 92 -6.54 -0.12 -3.46
C ALA A 92 -6.21 -1.46 -2.79
N ARG A 93 -7.22 -2.17 -2.28
CA ARG A 93 -7.04 -3.50 -1.69
C ARG A 93 -6.53 -4.54 -2.69
N LEU A 94 -7.06 -4.54 -3.92
CA LEU A 94 -6.68 -5.52 -4.95
C LEU A 94 -5.32 -5.20 -5.58
N GLY A 95 -5.01 -3.92 -5.76
CA GLY A 95 -3.78 -3.43 -6.38
C GLY A 95 -2.64 -3.20 -5.39
N GLY A 96 -2.86 -3.43 -4.10
CA GLY A 96 -1.86 -3.19 -3.05
C GLY A 96 -1.45 -1.71 -2.96
N TRP A 97 -2.39 -0.79 -3.18
CA TRP A 97 -2.10 0.65 -3.12
C TRP A 97 -1.88 1.11 -1.68
N ASP A 98 -1.06 2.13 -1.53
CA ASP A 98 -0.71 2.80 -0.28
C ASP A 98 -0.92 4.32 -0.39
N HIS A 99 -0.39 5.10 0.54
CA HIS A 99 -0.45 6.57 0.54
C HIS A 99 0.26 7.26 -0.64
N SER A 100 1.14 6.55 -1.35
CA SER A 100 1.99 7.07 -2.43
C SER A 100 1.70 6.41 -3.79
N THR A 101 1.23 5.16 -3.78
CA THR A 101 0.93 4.38 -4.99
C THR A 101 -0.56 4.36 -5.30
N GLY A 102 -0.93 4.09 -6.55
CA GLY A 102 -2.34 3.98 -6.93
C GLY A 102 -3.00 5.31 -7.28
N VAL A 103 -4.34 5.32 -7.27
CA VAL A 103 -5.11 6.56 -7.45
C VAL A 103 -5.31 7.23 -6.09
N GLN A 104 -4.90 8.49 -5.98
CA GLN A 104 -5.04 9.32 -4.79
C GLN A 104 -6.13 10.36 -5.01
N VAL A 105 -6.76 10.80 -3.92
CA VAL A 105 -7.70 11.91 -3.95
C VAL A 105 -7.35 12.89 -2.85
N THR A 106 -7.35 14.16 -3.20
CA THR A 106 -7.19 15.27 -2.27
C THR A 106 -8.40 16.20 -2.37
N HIS A 107 -8.65 16.93 -1.30
CA HIS A 107 -9.69 17.95 -1.21
C HIS A 107 -9.04 19.21 -0.65
N ASP A 108 -9.18 20.33 -1.36
CA ASP A 108 -8.87 21.64 -0.80
C ASP A 108 -9.90 21.93 0.29
N SER A 109 -9.48 21.75 1.54
CA SER A 109 -10.22 22.30 2.66
C SER A 109 -9.82 23.78 2.73
N GLU A 110 -10.73 24.69 2.43
CA GLU A 110 -10.53 26.10 2.77
C GLU A 110 -10.39 26.18 4.30
N ASP A 111 -9.19 26.52 4.78
CA ASP A 111 -8.90 26.88 6.17
C ASP A 111 -9.67 28.15 6.60
#